data_AF-A0A429GA82-F1
#
_entry.id   AF-A0A429GA82-F1
#
_cell.length_a   1.000
_cell.length_b   1.000
_cell.length_c   1.000
_cell.angle_alpha   90.00
_cell.angle_beta   90.00
_cell.angle_gamma   90.00
#
_symmetry.space_group_name_H-M   'P 1'
#
loop_
_entity.id
_entity.type
_entity.pdbx_description
1 polymer ?
#
loop_
_entity_poly.entity_id
_entity_poly.type
_entity_poly.pdbx_seq_one_letter_code
_entity_poly.pdbx_strand_id
1 'polypeptide(L)' 'MSLEEAARQLKMAVHDGQVAFDCVGLGDLARAQEHAVTLRAAADAAEVALARAIQDMTPEEAQAEGERAVAALEEG' A
#
# COMPACT_ATOMS: atom_id res chain seq x y z
N MET A 1 -13.51 -2.99 -2.38
CA MET A 1 -12.07 -3.19 -2.13
C MET A 1 -11.93 -3.98 -0.84
N SER A 2 -10.97 -4.90 -0.76
CA SER A 2 -10.72 -5.78 0.40
C SER A 2 -9.48 -5.32 1.19
N LEU A 3 -9.31 -5.83 2.42
CA LEU A 3 -8.09 -5.62 3.20
C LEU A 3 -6.84 -6.24 2.54
N GLU A 4 -7.02 -7.30 1.74
CA GLU A 4 -5.97 -7.86 0.89
C GLU A 4 -5.48 -6.85 -0.16
N GLU A 5 -6.41 -6.12 -0.78
CA GLU A 5 -6.06 -5.06 -1.71
C GLU A 5 -5.38 -3.88 -0.99
N ALA A 6 -5.87 -3.50 0.19
CA ALA A 6 -5.20 -2.49 1.01
C ALA A 6 -3.75 -2.87 1.31
N ALA A 7 -3.52 -4.11 1.76
CA ALA A 7 -2.19 -4.60 2.08
C ALA A 7 -1.26 -4.65 0.85
N ARG A 8 -1.77 -5.11 -0.31
CA ARG A 8 -1.01 -5.07 -1.58
C ARG A 8 -0.58 -3.66 -1.95
N GLN A 9 -1.54 -2.72 -1.96
CA GLN A 9 -1.29 -1.35 -2.36
C GLN A 9 -0.32 -0.65 -1.40
N LEU A 10 -0.41 -0.91 -0.09
CA LEU A 10 0.57 -0.42 0.89
C LEU A 10 1.97 -0.99 0.65
N LYS A 11 2.11 -2.29 0.32
CA LYS A 11 3.40 -2.91 -0.02
C LYS A 11 4.02 -2.25 -1.27
N MET A 12 3.21 -1.96 -2.29
CA MET A 12 3.63 -1.21 -3.48
C MET A 12 4.05 0.23 -3.15
N ALA A 13 3.26 0.93 -2.33
CA ALA A 13 3.58 2.29 -1.91
C ALA A 13 4.90 2.36 -1.15
N VAL A 14 5.18 1.39 -0.25
CA VAL A 14 6.47 1.30 0.45
C VAL A 14 7.62 1.08 -0.53
N HIS A 15 7.46 0.16 -1.48
CA HIS A 15 8.46 -0.10 -2.50
C HIS A 15 8.77 1.17 -3.32
N ASP A 16 7.75 1.83 -3.85
CA ASP A 16 7.92 3.05 -4.64
C ASP A 16 8.50 4.20 -3.82
N GLY A 17 8.18 4.28 -2.53
CA GLY A 17 8.77 5.25 -1.61
C GLY A 17 10.27 5.03 -1.41
N GLN A 18 10.70 3.78 -1.29
CA GLN A 18 12.12 3.42 -1.20
C GLN A 18 12.85 3.78 -2.50
N VAL A 19 12.30 3.40 -3.66
CA VAL A 19 12.93 3.73 -4.95
C VAL A 19 13.01 5.24 -5.16
N ALA A 20 11.94 5.97 -4.84
CA ALA A 20 11.94 7.44 -4.94
C ALA A 20 13.01 8.07 -4.04
N PHE A 21 13.13 7.59 -2.79
CA PHE A 21 14.14 8.06 -1.85
C PHE A 21 15.57 7.82 -2.35
N ASP A 22 15.86 6.61 -2.84
CA ASP A 22 17.18 6.27 -3.38
C ASP A 22 17.52 7.11 -4.62
N CYS A 23 16.55 7.34 -5.51
CA CYS A 23 16.73 8.18 -6.70
C CYS A 23 17.08 9.63 -6.34
N VAL A 24 16.57 10.18 -5.22
CA VAL A 24 16.99 11.50 -4.72
C VAL A 24 18.48 11.52 -4.40
N GLY A 25 18.99 10.49 -3.71
CA GLY A 25 20.41 10.37 -3.37
C GLY A 25 21.32 10.19 -4.60
N LEU A 26 20.80 9.59 -5.67
CA LEU A 26 21.49 9.40 -6.95
C LEU A 26 21.39 10.60 -7.90
N GLY A 27 20.55 11.59 -7.59
CA GLY A 27 20.28 12.75 -8.45
C GLY A 27 19.35 12.48 -9.63
N ASP A 28 18.72 11.29 -9.70
CA ASP A 28 17.74 10.93 -10.73
C ASP A 28 16.34 11.45 -10.36
N LEU A 29 16.18 12.77 -10.40
CA LEU A 29 14.98 13.44 -9.90
C LEU A 29 13.73 13.15 -10.73
N ALA A 30 13.88 12.87 -12.04
CA ALA A 30 12.76 12.51 -12.89
C ALA A 30 12.18 11.16 -12.45
N ARG A 31 13.05 10.17 -12.23
CA ARG A 31 12.64 8.85 -11.74
C ARG A 31 12.12 8.91 -10.30
N ALA A 32 12.72 9.74 -9.46
CA ALA A 32 12.19 9.99 -8.11
C ALA A 32 10.75 10.52 -8.15
N GLN A 33 10.47 11.49 -9.03
CA GLN A 33 9.15 12.08 -9.19
C GLN A 33 8.13 11.07 -9.77
N GLU A 34 8.54 10.22 -10.70
CA GLU A 34 7.70 9.15 -11.23
C GLU A 34 7.24 8.18 -10.13
N HIS A 35 8.18 7.63 -9.35
CA HIS A 35 7.84 6.73 -8.24
C HIS A 35 7.07 7.44 -7.12
N ALA A 36 7.28 8.75 -6.90
CA ALA A 36 6.45 9.51 -5.97
C ALA A 36 4.98 9.61 -6.43
N VAL A 37 4.72 9.67 -7.74
CA VAL A 37 3.36 9.67 -8.30
C VAL A 37 2.70 8.29 -8.14
N THR A 38 3.42 7.20 -8.42
CA THR A 38 2.89 5.84 -8.27
C THR A 38 2.66 5.48 -6.80
N LEU A 39 3.57 5.87 -5.91
CA LEU A 39 3.39 5.79 -4.45
C LEU A 39 2.08 6.44 -4.02
N ARG A 40 1.80 7.66 -4.49
CA ARG A 40 0.57 8.38 -4.11
C ARG A 40 -0.67 7.63 -4.60
N ALA A 41 -0.67 7.17 -5.84
CA ALA A 41 -1.80 6.42 -6.38
C ALA A 41 -2.08 5.12 -5.58
N ALA A 42 -1.02 4.40 -5.20
CA ALA A 42 -1.14 3.20 -4.37
C ALA A 42 -1.64 3.53 -2.95
N ALA A 43 -1.12 4.59 -2.33
CA ALA A 43 -1.58 5.04 -1.02
C ALA A 43 -3.06 5.46 -1.04
N ASP A 44 -3.50 6.19 -2.07
CA ASP A 44 -4.90 6.59 -2.24
C ASP A 44 -5.81 5.36 -2.42
N ALA A 45 -5.38 4.35 -3.19
CA ALA A 45 -6.13 3.10 -3.35
C ALA A 45 -6.23 2.31 -2.03
N ALA A 46 -5.14 2.25 -1.27
CA ALA A 46 -5.14 1.64 0.06
C ALA A 46 -6.08 2.37 1.03
N GLU A 47 -6.09 3.71 1.02
CA GLU A 47 -6.98 4.52 1.85
C GLU A 47 -8.44 4.21 1.55
N VAL A 48 -8.84 4.14 0.27
CA VAL A 48 -10.21 3.80 -0.13
C VAL A 48 -10.60 2.41 0.37
N ALA A 49 -9.69 1.43 0.28
CA ALA A 49 -9.92 0.08 0.78
C ALA A 49 -10.11 0.04 2.31
N LEU A 50 -9.26 0.77 3.05
CA LEU A 50 -9.33 0.86 4.51
C LEU A 50 -10.59 1.60 4.97
N ALA A 51 -10.91 2.74 4.34
CA ALA A 51 -12.12 3.50 4.62
C ALA A 51 -13.38 2.64 4.45
N ARG A 52 -13.39 1.78 3.42
CA ARG A 52 -14.48 0.84 3.20
C ARG A 52 -14.53 -0.25 4.27
N ALA A 53 -13.39 -0.84 4.63
CA ALA A 53 -13.33 -1.86 5.69
C ALA A 53 -13.83 -1.32 7.04
N ILE A 54 -13.48 -0.08 7.39
CA ILE A 54 -13.96 0.59 8.61
C ILE A 54 -15.49 0.71 8.64
N GLN A 55 -16.13 0.88 7.48
CA GLN A 55 -17.59 0.96 7.38
C GLN A 55 -18.27 -0.41 7.39
N ASP A 56 -17.62 -1.43 6.83
CA ASP A 56 -18.24 -2.70 6.50
C ASP A 56 -17.96 -3.83 7.50
N MET A 57 -16.96 -3.69 8.37
CA MET A 57 -16.48 -4.75 9.27
C MET A 57 -16.55 -4.34 10.74
N THR A 58 -16.78 -5.31 11.62
CA THR A 58 -16.46 -5.12 13.06
C THR A 58 -14.95 -5.12 13.27
N PRO A 59 -14.45 -4.61 14.42
CA PRO A 59 -13.02 -4.67 14.74
C PRO A 59 -12.43 -6.10 14.69
N GLU A 60 -13.19 -7.10 15.14
CA GLU A 60 -12.76 -8.51 15.14
C GLU A 60 -12.68 -9.09 13.74
N GLU A 61 -13.65 -8.76 12.86
CA GLU A 61 -13.63 -9.17 11.46
C GLU A 61 -12.48 -8.51 10.71
N ALA A 62 -12.26 -7.20 10.92
CA ALA A 62 -11.17 -6.46 10.33
C ALA A 62 -9.80 -7.01 10.77
N GLN A 63 -9.66 -7.41 12.04
CA GLN A 63 -8.45 -8.06 12.51
C GLN A 63 -8.21 -9.40 11.80
N ALA A 64 -9.21 -10.28 11.76
CA ALA A 64 -9.07 -11.62 11.15
C ALA A 64 -8.84 -11.57 9.63
N GLU A 65 -9.47 -10.63 8.92
CA GLU A 65 -9.23 -10.41 7.48
C GLU A 65 -7.87 -9.74 7.25
N GLY A 66 -7.45 -8.82 8.12
CA GLY A 66 -6.14 -8.17 8.06
C GLY A 66 -4.99 -9.16 8.25
N GLU A 67 -5.10 -10.06 9.24
CA GLU A 67 -4.10 -11.13 9.46
C GLU A 67 -3.98 -12.04 8.23
N ARG A 68 -5.11 -12.45 7.63
CA ARG A 68 -5.12 -13.24 6.40
C ARG A 68 -4.52 -12.50 5.21
N ALA A 69 -4.85 -11.22 5.06
CA ALA A 69 -4.32 -10.38 4.00
C ALA A 69 -2.79 -10.27 4.05
N VAL A 70 -2.22 -10.10 5.25
CA VAL A 70 -0.76 -10.04 5.42
C VAL A 70 -0.12 -11.39 5.15
N ALA A 71 -0.65 -12.48 5.69
CA ALA A 71 -0.13 -13.83 5.47
C ALA A 71 -0.10 -14.20 3.98
N ALA A 72 -1.15 -13.86 3.23
CA ALA A 72 -1.21 -14.12 1.78
C ALA A 72 -0.12 -13.40 0.98
N LEU A 73 0.45 -12.30 1.49
CA LEU A 73 1.54 -11.56 0.85
C LEU A 73 2.94 -12.06 1.22
N GLU A 74 3.05 -12.93 2.22
CA GLU A 74 4.29 -13.61 2.60
C GLU A 74 4.46 -14.94 1.85
N GLU A 75 3.36 -15.54 1.39
CA GLU A 75 3.33 -16.81 0.64
C GLU A 75 3.55 -16.67 -0.88
N GLY A 76 3.52 -15.44 -1.42
CA GLY A 76 3.66 -15.15 -2.86
C GLY A 76 4.83 -14.23 -3.18
#